data_AF-A0A3M0Z0F8-F1
#
_entry.id   AF-A0A3M0Z0F8-F1
#
_cell.length_a   1.000
_cell.length_b   1.000
_cell.length_c   1.000
_cell.angle_alpha   90.00
_cell.angle_beta   90.00
_cell.angle_gamma   90.00
#
_symmetry.space_group_name_H-M   'P 1'
#
loop_
_entity.id
_entity.type
_entity.pdbx_description
1 polymer ?
#
loop_
_entity_poly.entity_id
_entity_poly.type
_entity_poly.pdbx_seq_one_letter_code
_entity_poly.pdbx_strand_id
1 'polypeptide(L)'
;MGVVLCQSAIVFCGSNTRKIRNAIWDLTSSSKSRREHAIQLLGSLEHDTSAYLVKHWKDISPRSRRELLRHGSAVPLPESPAFRLGVALKDPDREVRQLMLQHLPAADKLPQKYRLYLLRQAASNFETERSRALEIIHTLGEPVFIGTIFECVEEGKIEVLPDHQIRMNIHIRNRELVGYDEWVTAPTIINTPSGPIIIHHRYRLPIVQSFELKTTLSLAQSRVTSLLRTLTGEDHGHTINDWQQWWSQQRQRKGSDVQKRTGRDGSRRQ
;
A
#
# COMPACT_ATOMS: atom_id res chain seq x y z
N MET A 1 53.08 8.98 -10.72
CA MET A 1 52.15 10.13 -10.69
C MET A 1 50.74 9.60 -10.54
N GLY A 2 50.07 9.80 -9.40
CA GLY A 2 48.74 9.19 -9.23
C GLY A 2 48.13 9.38 -7.86
N VAL A 3 48.21 10.57 -7.26
CA VAL A 3 47.44 10.92 -6.05
C VAL A 3 47.20 12.44 -6.03
N VAL A 4 46.31 12.97 -6.89
CA VAL A 4 45.88 14.39 -6.79
C VAL A 4 44.37 14.60 -7.00
N LEU A 5 43.59 13.60 -7.44
CA LEU A 5 42.19 13.84 -7.83
C LEU A 5 41.13 13.68 -6.71
N CYS A 6 41.49 13.31 -5.48
CA CYS A 6 40.49 13.10 -4.40
C CYS A 6 40.29 14.30 -3.44
N GLN A 7 41.22 15.25 -3.34
CA GLN A 7 41.05 16.37 -2.39
C GLN A 7 40.11 17.47 -2.91
N SER A 8 40.10 17.73 -4.22
CA SER A 8 39.27 18.78 -4.83
C SER A 8 37.78 18.45 -4.78
N ALA A 9 37.40 17.18 -4.97
CA ALA A 9 36.01 16.74 -4.92
C ALA A 9 35.41 16.80 -3.50
N ILE A 10 36.22 16.49 -2.47
CA ILE A 10 35.77 16.48 -1.06
C ILE A 10 35.57 17.92 -0.55
N VAL A 11 36.45 18.86 -0.92
CA VAL A 11 36.32 20.28 -0.56
C VAL A 11 35.13 20.94 -1.27
N PHE A 12 34.88 20.58 -2.54
CA PHE A 12 33.74 21.10 -3.30
C PHE A 12 32.40 20.61 -2.73
N CYS A 13 32.30 19.32 -2.38
CA CYS A 13 31.12 18.73 -1.73
C CYS A 13 30.80 19.36 -0.35
N GLY A 14 31.82 19.66 0.46
CA GLY A 14 31.63 20.30 1.77
C GLY A 14 31.05 21.72 1.66
N SER A 15 31.46 22.47 0.63
CA SER A 15 30.98 23.84 0.41
C SER A 15 29.52 23.90 -0.03
N ASN A 16 29.11 23.01 -0.94
CA ASN A 16 27.74 22.97 -1.45
C ASN A 16 26.76 22.42 -0.40
N THR A 17 27.18 21.45 0.40
CA THR A 17 26.40 20.93 1.54
C THR A 17 25.99 22.05 2.51
N ARG A 18 26.93 22.96 2.85
CA ARG A 18 26.64 24.11 3.73
C ARG A 18 25.72 25.13 3.06
N LYS A 19 25.94 25.44 1.77
CA LYS A 19 25.08 26.33 1.00
C LYS A 19 23.64 25.81 0.92
N ILE A 20 23.46 24.53 0.58
CA ILE A 20 22.16 23.88 0.50
C ILE A 20 21.46 23.90 1.86
N ARG A 21 22.16 23.54 2.94
CA ARG A 21 21.58 23.60 4.29
C ARG A 21 21.08 25.00 4.66
N ASN A 22 21.89 26.02 4.41
CA ASN A 22 21.52 27.41 4.70
C ASN A 22 20.33 27.85 3.83
N ALA A 23 20.32 27.49 2.55
CA ALA A 23 19.19 27.79 1.65
C ALA A 23 17.90 27.13 2.13
N ILE A 24 17.95 25.87 2.56
CA ILE A 24 16.79 25.16 3.13
C ILE A 24 16.26 25.89 4.37
N TRP A 25 17.15 26.39 5.23
CA TRP A 25 16.75 27.19 6.38
C TRP A 25 16.08 28.51 5.96
N ASP A 26 16.65 29.19 4.97
CA ASP A 26 16.15 30.47 4.46
C ASP A 26 14.77 30.36 3.79
N LEU A 27 14.35 29.17 3.34
CA LEU A 27 12.97 28.92 2.88
C LEU A 27 11.93 29.22 3.96
N THR A 28 12.30 29.09 5.24
CA THR A 28 11.40 29.36 6.36
C THR A 28 11.37 30.83 6.79
N SER A 29 12.21 31.68 6.17
CA SER A 29 12.30 33.12 6.46
C SER A 29 10.99 33.83 6.13
N SER A 30 10.63 34.86 6.90
CA SER A 30 9.53 35.77 6.57
C SER A 30 9.84 36.64 5.35
N SER A 31 11.11 36.90 5.04
CA SER A 31 11.53 37.70 3.89
C SER A 31 11.31 36.95 2.57
N LYS A 32 10.43 37.49 1.71
CA LYS A 32 10.15 36.94 0.38
C LYS A 32 11.41 36.86 -0.48
N SER A 33 12.22 37.92 -0.49
CA SER A 33 13.47 37.98 -1.26
C SER A 33 14.47 36.89 -0.84
N ARG A 34 14.57 36.60 0.46
CA ARG A 34 15.41 35.48 0.94
C ARG A 34 14.90 34.13 0.47
N ARG A 35 13.58 33.89 0.51
CA ARG A 35 13.00 32.64 0.02
C ARG A 35 13.24 32.46 -1.48
N GLU A 36 13.05 33.50 -2.28
CA GLU A 36 13.28 33.46 -3.72
C GLU A 36 14.75 33.17 -4.06
N HIS A 37 15.69 33.84 -3.38
CA HIS A 37 17.11 33.56 -3.53
C HIS A 37 17.46 32.11 -3.12
N ALA A 38 16.87 31.61 -2.03
CA ALA A 38 17.07 30.23 -1.61
C ALA A 38 16.55 29.22 -2.64
N ILE A 39 15.36 29.45 -3.22
CA ILE A 39 14.80 28.61 -4.29
C ILE A 39 15.73 28.61 -5.51
N GLN A 40 16.16 29.79 -5.97
CA GLN A 40 17.09 29.91 -7.09
C GLN A 40 18.40 29.18 -6.84
N LEU A 41 18.98 29.31 -5.64
CA LEU A 41 20.21 28.63 -5.26
C LEU A 41 20.03 27.11 -5.27
N LEU A 42 18.96 26.60 -4.68
CA LEU A 42 18.66 25.17 -4.67
C LEU A 42 18.43 24.62 -6.08
N GLY A 43 17.74 25.37 -6.93
CA GLY A 43 17.56 25.05 -8.35
C GLY A 43 18.88 25.02 -9.12
N SER A 44 19.78 25.98 -8.89
CA SER A 44 21.10 26.01 -9.54
C SER A 44 22.02 24.86 -9.14
N LEU A 45 21.76 24.24 -7.98
CA LEU A 45 22.52 23.11 -7.43
C LEU A 45 21.74 21.80 -7.58
N GLU A 46 21.02 21.60 -8.67
CA GLU A 46 19.97 20.57 -8.81
C GLU A 46 20.35 19.17 -8.32
N HIS A 47 21.41 18.59 -8.87
CA HIS A 47 21.87 17.25 -8.51
C HIS A 47 22.38 17.17 -7.07
N ASP A 48 23.15 18.17 -6.63
CA ASP A 48 23.68 18.23 -5.26
C ASP A 48 22.55 18.40 -4.23
N THR A 49 21.53 19.20 -4.56
CA THR A 49 20.34 19.39 -3.72
C THR A 49 19.57 18.08 -3.59
N SER A 50 19.29 17.40 -4.69
CA SER A 50 18.62 16.10 -4.66
C SER A 50 19.40 15.07 -3.83
N ALA A 51 20.72 14.96 -4.05
CA ALA A 51 21.58 14.06 -3.28
C ALA A 51 21.62 14.42 -1.78
N TYR A 52 21.69 15.71 -1.46
CA TYR A 52 21.63 16.19 -0.08
C TYR A 52 20.31 15.80 0.58
N LEU A 53 19.17 16.01 -0.10
CA LEU A 53 17.85 15.68 0.42
C LEU A 53 17.70 14.18 0.69
N VAL A 54 18.18 13.30 -0.21
CA VAL A 54 18.15 11.84 0.03
C VAL A 54 18.88 11.47 1.31
N LYS A 55 20.04 12.09 1.57
CA LYS A 55 20.91 11.76 2.72
C LYS A 55 20.42 12.38 4.02
N HIS A 56 19.92 13.62 3.97
CA HIS A 56 19.68 14.46 5.15
C HIS A 56 18.21 14.78 5.40
N TRP A 57 17.27 14.15 4.68
CA TRP A 57 15.83 14.41 4.84
C TRP A 57 15.36 14.42 6.30
N LYS A 58 15.81 13.43 7.09
CA LYS A 58 15.41 13.27 8.48
C LYS A 58 16.00 14.35 9.40
N ASP A 59 17.15 14.91 9.03
CA ASP A 59 17.86 15.95 9.79
C ASP A 59 17.27 17.34 9.54
N ILE A 60 16.51 17.50 8.45
CA ILE A 60 15.83 18.76 8.11
C ILE A 60 14.60 18.92 9.00
N SER A 61 14.43 20.13 9.56
CA SER A 61 13.28 20.44 10.41
C SER A 61 11.96 20.25 9.66
N PRO A 62 10.87 19.79 10.34
CA PRO A 62 9.60 19.55 9.68
C PRO A 62 9.06 20.77 8.92
N ARG A 63 9.24 21.98 9.49
CA ARG A 63 8.87 23.24 8.83
C ARG A 63 9.58 23.42 7.49
N SER A 64 10.89 23.20 7.45
CA SER A 64 11.66 23.36 6.20
C SER A 64 11.32 22.29 5.17
N ARG A 65 11.04 21.04 5.62
CA ARG A 65 10.54 19.98 4.73
C ARG A 65 9.21 20.35 4.07
N ARG A 66 8.29 20.96 4.81
CA ARG A 66 7.01 21.42 4.24
C ARG A 66 7.23 22.50 3.18
N GLU A 67 8.07 23.50 3.46
CA GLU A 67 8.36 24.56 2.47
C GLU A 67 9.05 24.01 1.21
N LEU A 68 10.00 23.08 1.38
CA LEU A 68 10.63 22.38 0.25
C LEU A 68 9.59 21.72 -0.66
N LEU A 69 8.59 21.04 -0.09
CA LEU A 69 7.55 20.38 -0.87
C LEU A 69 6.53 21.35 -1.48
N ARG A 70 6.20 22.44 -0.79
CA ARG A 70 5.34 23.50 -1.37
C ARG A 70 5.99 24.17 -2.57
N HIS A 71 7.32 24.29 -2.54
CA HIS A 71 8.11 24.81 -3.65
C HIS A 71 8.68 23.72 -4.56
N GLY A 72 8.19 22.48 -4.49
CA GLY A 72 8.80 21.34 -5.20
C GLY A 72 8.82 21.42 -6.72
N SER A 73 8.05 22.34 -7.33
CA SER A 73 8.17 22.65 -8.77
C SER A 73 9.37 23.54 -9.11
N ALA A 74 9.88 24.29 -8.13
CA ALA A 74 11.02 25.20 -8.27
C ALA A 74 12.27 24.72 -7.49
N VAL A 75 12.10 23.77 -6.58
CA VAL A 75 13.17 23.11 -5.84
C VAL A 75 13.29 21.66 -6.32
N PRO A 76 14.47 21.21 -6.75
CA PRO A 76 14.64 19.87 -7.29
C PRO A 76 14.53 18.84 -6.16
N LEU A 77 13.40 18.12 -6.18
CA LEU A 77 13.14 16.99 -5.30
C LEU A 77 13.70 15.71 -5.89
N PRO A 78 14.21 14.77 -5.08
CA PRO A 78 14.73 13.50 -5.59
C PRO A 78 13.68 12.78 -6.45
N GLU A 79 14.02 12.45 -7.69
CA GLU A 79 13.10 11.80 -8.64
C GLU A 79 12.78 10.35 -8.27
N SER A 80 13.61 9.73 -7.44
CA SER A 80 13.45 8.33 -7.02
C SER A 80 12.07 8.07 -6.40
N PRO A 81 11.23 7.20 -7.01
CA PRO A 81 9.97 6.79 -6.40
C PRO A 81 10.16 6.15 -5.02
N ALA A 82 11.30 5.49 -4.80
CA ALA A 82 11.63 4.90 -3.51
C ALA A 82 11.73 5.96 -2.40
N PHE A 83 12.40 7.08 -2.70
CA PHE A 83 12.51 8.20 -1.78
C PHE A 83 11.14 8.82 -1.51
N ARG A 84 10.42 9.19 -2.58
CA ARG A 84 9.11 9.87 -2.46
C ARG A 84 8.09 9.02 -1.72
N LEU A 85 7.98 7.72 -2.05
CA LEU A 85 7.11 6.79 -1.33
C LEU A 85 7.54 6.58 0.12
N GLY A 86 8.86 6.50 0.37
CA GLY A 86 9.40 6.40 1.72
C GLY A 86 8.99 7.59 2.59
N VAL A 87 9.07 8.80 2.05
CA VAL A 87 8.60 10.02 2.72
C VAL A 87 7.08 10.00 2.91
N ALA A 88 6.31 9.73 1.85
CA ALA A 88 4.85 9.69 1.90
C ALA A 88 4.31 8.69 2.95
N LEU A 89 4.97 7.55 3.13
CA LEU A 89 4.57 6.53 4.10
C LEU A 89 5.07 6.81 5.52
N LYS A 90 6.31 7.28 5.66
CA LYS A 90 7.05 7.19 6.94
C LYS A 90 7.50 8.51 7.52
N ASP A 91 7.30 9.66 6.85
CA ASP A 91 7.64 10.93 7.47
C ASP A 91 6.83 11.11 8.75
N PRO A 92 7.44 11.48 9.89
CA PRO A 92 6.70 11.70 11.14
C PRO A 92 5.69 12.85 11.01
N ASP A 93 5.98 13.83 10.18
CA ASP A 93 5.14 14.99 9.98
C ASP A 93 3.99 14.70 8.99
N ARG A 94 2.74 14.84 9.45
CA ARG A 94 1.56 14.55 8.63
C ARG A 94 1.47 15.43 7.40
N GLU A 95 1.79 16.71 7.52
CA GLU A 95 1.68 17.65 6.40
C GLU A 95 2.75 17.35 5.34
N VAL A 96 3.96 16.97 5.77
CA VAL A 96 5.01 16.51 4.86
C VAL A 96 4.57 15.26 4.09
N ARG A 97 3.93 14.29 4.74
CA ARG A 97 3.39 13.10 4.06
C ARG A 97 2.39 13.51 2.97
N GLN A 98 1.43 14.36 3.30
CA GLN A 98 0.38 14.83 2.39
C GLN A 98 0.94 15.61 1.20
N LEU A 99 1.85 16.55 1.46
CA LEU A 99 2.50 17.32 0.39
C LEU A 99 3.31 16.41 -0.54
N MET A 100 3.97 15.38 0.00
CA MET A 100 4.73 14.43 -0.82
C MET A 100 3.83 13.62 -1.77
N LEU A 101 2.56 13.37 -1.43
CA LEU A 101 1.62 12.68 -2.33
C LEU A 101 1.43 13.42 -3.66
N GLN A 102 1.47 14.75 -3.62
CA GLN A 102 1.33 15.60 -4.81
C GLN A 102 2.53 15.48 -5.75
N HIS A 103 3.66 15.00 -5.24
CA HIS A 103 4.89 14.77 -5.98
C HIS A 103 5.09 13.31 -6.39
N LEU A 104 4.17 12.41 -6.02
CA LEU A 104 4.24 11.04 -6.50
C LEU A 104 3.81 10.98 -7.98
N PRO A 105 4.50 10.16 -8.81
CA PRO A 105 4.00 9.89 -10.15
C PRO A 105 2.65 9.15 -10.06
N ALA A 106 1.84 9.29 -11.10
CA ALA A 106 0.59 8.54 -11.26
C ALA A 106 0.83 7.02 -11.11
N ALA A 107 -0.20 6.29 -10.67
CA ALA A 107 -0.09 4.86 -10.34
C ALA A 107 0.48 3.99 -11.48
N ASP A 108 0.08 4.29 -12.72
CA ASP A 108 0.52 3.59 -13.94
C ASP A 108 2.00 3.84 -14.26
N LYS A 109 2.53 5.00 -13.87
CA LYS A 109 3.95 5.38 -14.01
C LYS A 109 4.82 4.86 -12.87
N LEU A 110 4.23 4.32 -11.80
CA LEU A 110 5.00 3.66 -10.74
C LEU A 110 5.50 2.29 -11.22
N PRO A 111 6.82 2.02 -11.13
CA PRO A 111 7.36 0.70 -11.36
C PRO A 111 6.62 -0.37 -10.53
N GLN A 112 6.33 -1.52 -11.14
CA GLN A 112 5.51 -2.59 -10.53
C GLN A 112 6.00 -2.97 -9.12
N LYS A 113 7.32 -3.02 -8.89
CA LYS A 113 7.91 -3.28 -7.57
C LYS A 113 7.42 -2.33 -6.46
N TYR A 114 7.15 -1.07 -6.78
CA TYR A 114 6.65 -0.08 -5.82
C TYR A 114 5.13 -0.16 -5.64
N ARG A 115 4.39 -0.52 -6.70
CA ARG A 115 2.97 -0.87 -6.57
C ARG A 115 2.79 -2.07 -5.62
N LEU A 116 3.62 -3.11 -5.79
CA LEU A 116 3.64 -4.27 -4.89
C LEU A 116 4.06 -3.92 -3.47
N TYR A 117 5.04 -3.04 -3.32
CA TYR A 117 5.42 -2.55 -2.00
C TYR A 117 4.23 -1.90 -1.27
N LEU A 118 3.49 -1.01 -1.95
CA LEU A 118 2.29 -0.39 -1.38
C LEU A 118 1.20 -1.41 -1.05
N LEU A 119 0.93 -2.37 -1.93
CA LEU A 119 -0.03 -3.45 -1.67
C LEU A 119 0.35 -4.28 -0.43
N ARG A 120 1.64 -4.60 -0.25
CA ARG A 120 2.12 -5.30 0.95
C ARG A 120 1.94 -4.46 2.22
N GLN A 121 2.14 -3.15 2.14
CA GLN A 121 1.90 -2.26 3.28
C GLN A 121 0.39 -2.13 3.58
N ALA A 122 -0.46 -2.09 2.56
CA ALA A 122 -1.92 -2.10 2.72
C ALA A 122 -2.44 -3.41 3.32
N ALA A 123 -1.76 -4.53 3.05
CA ALA A 123 -2.02 -5.82 3.68
C ALA A 123 -1.31 -6.02 5.03
N SER A 124 -0.65 -4.99 5.57
CA SER A 124 0.07 -5.09 6.85
C SER A 124 -0.89 -5.36 8.01
N ASN A 125 -0.40 -6.10 9.01
CA ASN A 125 -1.10 -6.28 10.28
C ASN A 125 -1.06 -5.01 11.15
N PHE A 126 -0.13 -4.09 10.87
CA PHE A 126 -0.01 -2.83 11.61
C PHE A 126 -0.99 -1.80 11.03
N GLU A 127 -1.96 -1.38 11.84
CA GLU A 127 -3.01 -0.42 11.44
C GLU A 127 -2.39 0.83 10.79
N THR A 128 -1.41 1.45 11.43
CA THR A 128 -0.79 2.68 10.92
C THR A 128 -0.13 2.51 9.55
N GLU A 129 0.50 1.37 9.26
CA GLU A 129 1.10 1.11 7.95
C GLU A 129 0.01 0.88 6.90
N ARG A 130 -1.00 0.09 7.29
CA ARG A 130 -2.16 -0.22 6.46
C ARG A 130 -2.92 1.04 6.07
N SER A 131 -3.37 1.86 7.01
CA SER A 131 -4.16 3.06 6.70
C SER A 131 -3.39 4.04 5.81
N ARG A 132 -2.07 4.21 6.04
CA ARG A 132 -1.23 5.10 5.21
C ARG A 132 -1.05 4.57 3.80
N ALA A 133 -0.82 3.27 3.64
CA ALA A 133 -0.68 2.68 2.33
C ALA A 133 -1.99 2.76 1.52
N LEU A 134 -3.13 2.51 2.18
CA LEU A 134 -4.45 2.67 1.57
C LEU A 134 -4.70 4.12 1.15
N GLU A 135 -4.40 5.10 2.00
CA GLU A 135 -4.50 6.52 1.65
C GLU A 135 -3.72 6.87 0.38
N ILE A 136 -2.49 6.37 0.24
CA ILE A 136 -1.68 6.55 -0.96
C ILE A 136 -2.34 5.87 -2.16
N ILE A 137 -2.80 4.63 -2.02
CA ILE A 137 -3.44 3.88 -3.11
C ILE A 137 -4.71 4.59 -3.59
N HIS A 138 -5.57 5.04 -2.68
CA HIS A 138 -6.77 5.81 -3.01
C HIS A 138 -6.42 7.12 -3.73
N THR A 139 -5.36 7.81 -3.30
CA THR A 139 -4.89 9.05 -3.93
C THR A 139 -4.37 8.81 -5.36
N LEU A 140 -3.64 7.72 -5.58
CA LEU A 140 -3.03 7.41 -6.88
C LEU A 140 -3.99 6.71 -7.85
N GLY A 141 -5.07 6.11 -7.34
CA GLY A 141 -6.12 5.44 -8.10
C GLY A 141 -6.10 3.92 -7.95
N GLU A 142 -7.08 3.40 -7.21
CA GLU A 142 -7.32 1.96 -6.98
C GLU A 142 -7.31 1.08 -8.24
N PRO A 143 -7.86 1.50 -9.40
CA PRO A 143 -7.94 0.63 -10.59
C PRO A 143 -6.62 0.00 -11.02
N VAL A 144 -5.52 0.76 -10.92
CA VAL A 144 -4.19 0.27 -11.32
C VAL A 144 -3.69 -0.76 -10.32
N PHE A 145 -3.97 -0.58 -9.03
CA PHE A 145 -3.57 -1.49 -7.96
C PHE A 145 -4.40 -2.79 -8.00
N ILE A 146 -5.70 -2.71 -8.29
CA ILE A 146 -6.55 -3.88 -8.52
C ILE A 146 -6.04 -4.69 -9.71
N GLY A 147 -5.72 -4.03 -10.84
CA GLY A 147 -5.09 -4.70 -11.98
C GLY A 147 -3.78 -5.40 -11.61
N THR A 148 -2.93 -4.73 -10.82
CA THR A 148 -1.65 -5.29 -10.34
C THR A 148 -1.85 -6.53 -9.47
N ILE A 149 -2.92 -6.56 -8.65
CA ILE A 149 -3.26 -7.74 -7.85
C ILE A 149 -3.56 -8.93 -8.77
N PHE A 150 -4.42 -8.76 -9.78
CA PHE A 150 -4.79 -9.85 -10.68
C PHE A 150 -3.61 -10.33 -11.53
N GLU A 151 -2.78 -9.43 -12.07
CA GLU A 151 -1.54 -9.78 -12.76
C GLU A 151 -0.66 -10.68 -11.88
N CYS A 152 -0.47 -10.32 -10.61
CA CYS A 152 0.40 -11.08 -9.71
C CYS A 152 -0.20 -12.42 -9.25
N VAL A 153 -1.52 -12.54 -9.23
CA VAL A 153 -2.20 -13.82 -8.98
C VAL A 153 -2.00 -14.76 -10.18
N GLU A 154 -2.20 -14.25 -11.40
CA GLU A 154 -2.00 -15.03 -12.64
C GLU A 154 -0.54 -15.49 -12.80
N GLU A 155 0.41 -14.64 -12.42
CA GLU A 155 1.85 -14.96 -12.42
C GLU A 155 2.29 -15.84 -11.24
N GLY A 156 1.39 -16.19 -10.31
CA GLY A 156 1.72 -16.96 -9.10
C GLY A 156 2.65 -16.24 -8.12
N LYS A 157 2.79 -14.91 -8.23
CA LYS A 157 3.65 -14.08 -7.37
C LYS A 157 3.04 -13.75 -6.01
N ILE A 158 1.74 -13.96 -5.85
CA ILE A 158 1.02 -13.83 -4.58
C ILE A 158 0.37 -15.17 -4.28
N GLU A 159 0.69 -15.76 -3.12
CA GLU A 159 -0.01 -16.94 -2.61
C GLU A 159 -1.46 -16.58 -2.31
N VAL A 160 -2.37 -17.14 -3.10
CA VAL A 160 -3.78 -17.18 -2.80
C VAL A 160 -3.98 -18.43 -1.93
N LEU A 161 -4.48 -18.25 -0.70
CA LEU A 161 -4.94 -19.39 0.08
C LEU A 161 -5.99 -20.11 -0.78
N PRO A 162 -5.88 -21.43 -0.99
CA PRO A 162 -6.87 -22.16 -1.76
C PRO A 162 -8.26 -21.87 -1.21
N ASP A 163 -9.25 -21.66 -2.08
CA ASP A 163 -10.64 -21.27 -1.73
C ASP A 163 -11.33 -22.20 -0.70
N HIS A 164 -10.70 -23.32 -0.37
CA HIS A 164 -11.17 -24.42 0.45
C HIS A 164 -10.28 -24.71 1.67
N GLN A 165 -9.25 -23.91 1.99
CA GLN A 165 -8.51 -24.09 3.25
C GLN A 165 -9.35 -23.62 4.45
N ILE A 166 -10.04 -24.57 5.07
CA ILE A 166 -10.80 -24.39 6.31
C ILE A 166 -9.83 -24.43 7.49
N ARG A 167 -9.76 -23.36 8.29
CA ARG A 167 -9.07 -23.39 9.59
C ARG A 167 -10.07 -23.71 10.70
N MET A 168 -9.91 -24.88 11.30
CA MET A 168 -10.69 -25.34 12.44
C MET A 168 -9.91 -25.07 13.74
N ASN A 169 -10.40 -24.15 14.57
CA ASN A 169 -9.84 -23.90 15.91
C ASN A 169 -10.72 -24.59 16.95
N ILE A 170 -10.25 -25.72 17.50
CA ILE A 170 -10.93 -26.43 18.59
C ILE A 170 -10.25 -26.03 19.91
N HIS A 171 -10.99 -25.36 20.80
CA HIS A 171 -10.51 -25.03 22.14
C HIS A 171 -11.30 -25.86 23.16
N ILE A 172 -10.70 -26.97 23.62
CA ILE A 172 -11.27 -27.81 24.68
C ILE A 172 -10.55 -27.46 25.97
N ARG A 173 -11.28 -26.86 26.92
CA ARG A 173 -10.83 -26.78 28.31
C ARG A 173 -11.62 -27.80 29.11
N ASN A 174 -10.97 -28.87 29.52
CA ASN A 174 -11.55 -29.79 30.48
C ASN A 174 -10.55 -30.00 31.62
N ARG A 175 -10.92 -29.60 32.84
CA ARG A 175 -10.08 -29.74 34.04
C ARG A 175 -10.15 -31.16 34.63
N GLU A 176 -11.05 -32.01 34.14
CA GLU A 176 -11.41 -33.28 34.80
C GLU A 176 -11.08 -34.53 33.96
N LEU A 177 -10.58 -34.37 32.73
CA LEU A 177 -10.20 -35.50 31.86
C LEU A 177 -8.68 -35.62 31.77
N VAL A 178 -8.08 -36.14 32.83
CA VAL A 178 -6.71 -36.68 32.80
C VAL A 178 -6.80 -38.14 32.33
N GLY A 179 -6.16 -38.49 31.21
CA GLY A 179 -5.94 -39.88 30.80
C GLY A 179 -6.84 -40.47 29.69
N TYR A 180 -7.56 -39.64 28.92
CA TYR A 180 -8.26 -40.13 27.72
C TYR A 180 -7.56 -39.60 26.47
N ASP A 181 -6.67 -40.42 25.93
CA ASP A 181 -6.00 -40.16 24.66
C ASP A 181 -6.91 -40.56 23.49
N GLU A 182 -7.08 -39.62 22.56
CA GLU A 182 -7.51 -39.78 21.16
C GLU A 182 -8.88 -40.42 20.88
N TRP A 183 -9.84 -39.57 20.50
CA TRP A 183 -11.01 -40.00 19.72
C TRP A 183 -11.27 -39.05 18.56
N VAL A 184 -11.02 -39.52 17.34
CA VAL A 184 -11.38 -38.84 16.09
C VAL A 184 -12.75 -39.32 15.66
N THR A 185 -13.72 -38.42 15.55
CA THR A 185 -14.97 -38.69 14.83
C THR A 185 -14.89 -38.09 13.44
N ALA A 186 -15.40 -38.82 12.44
CA ALA A 186 -15.48 -38.32 11.07
C ALA A 186 -16.48 -37.14 11.01
N PRO A 187 -16.04 -35.93 10.65
CA PRO A 187 -16.94 -34.79 10.56
C PRO A 187 -17.94 -34.98 9.41
N THR A 188 -19.21 -34.67 9.65
CA THR A 188 -20.19 -34.53 8.56
C THR A 188 -20.20 -33.07 8.12
N ILE A 189 -19.81 -32.80 6.88
CA ILE A 189 -19.76 -31.46 6.29
C ILE A 189 -21.10 -31.19 5.61
N ILE A 190 -21.89 -30.24 6.12
CA ILE A 190 -23.08 -29.75 5.44
C ILE A 190 -22.66 -28.51 4.64
N ASN A 191 -22.53 -28.68 3.34
CA ASN A 191 -22.17 -27.59 2.44
C ASN A 191 -23.42 -26.75 2.15
N THR A 192 -23.45 -25.50 2.60
CA THR A 192 -24.50 -24.55 2.18
C THR A 192 -23.90 -23.57 1.17
N PRO A 193 -24.56 -23.27 0.05
CA PRO A 193 -23.98 -22.48 -1.05
C PRO A 193 -23.55 -21.05 -0.70
N SER A 194 -23.96 -20.53 0.46
CA SER A 194 -23.75 -19.13 0.85
C SER A 194 -23.73 -18.91 2.37
N GLY A 195 -23.48 -19.95 3.16
CA GLY A 195 -23.53 -19.91 4.63
C GLY A 195 -22.26 -20.45 5.29
N PRO A 196 -22.07 -20.22 6.60
CA PRO A 196 -20.99 -20.85 7.35
C PRO A 196 -21.10 -22.37 7.19
N ILE A 197 -19.98 -23.05 6.94
CA ILE A 197 -19.94 -24.51 6.99
C ILE A 197 -20.13 -24.90 8.46
N ILE A 198 -21.22 -25.61 8.77
CA ILE A 198 -21.49 -26.10 10.12
C ILE A 198 -21.06 -27.57 10.14
N ILE A 199 -20.00 -27.89 10.88
CA ILE A 199 -19.66 -29.28 11.21
C ILE A 199 -20.31 -29.61 12.55
N HIS A 200 -21.20 -30.60 12.53
CA HIS A 200 -21.73 -31.19 13.74
C HIS A 200 -20.77 -32.26 14.26
N HIS A 201 -20.22 -32.07 15.45
CA HIS A 201 -19.54 -33.12 16.19
C HIS A 201 -20.48 -33.66 17.26
N ARG A 202 -20.66 -34.99 17.30
CA ARG A 202 -21.46 -35.66 18.34
C ARG A 202 -20.51 -36.49 19.21
N TYR A 203 -20.26 -36.02 20.43
CA TYR A 203 -19.46 -36.74 21.40
C TYR A 203 -20.38 -37.53 22.33
N ARG A 204 -20.09 -38.83 22.53
CA ARG A 204 -20.67 -39.61 23.62
C ARG A 204 -19.63 -39.71 24.72
N LEU A 205 -19.81 -38.97 25.82
CA LEU A 205 -19.03 -39.18 27.04
C LEU A 205 -19.79 -40.18 27.93
N PRO A 206 -19.10 -41.15 28.57
CA PRO A 206 -19.80 -42.16 29.38
C PRO A 206 -20.35 -41.64 30.71
N ILE A 207 -19.96 -40.42 31.17
CA ILE A 207 -20.21 -40.00 32.57
C ILE A 207 -20.78 -38.57 32.71
N VAL A 208 -20.79 -37.74 31.67
CA VAL A 208 -21.31 -36.37 31.77
C VAL A 208 -22.48 -36.20 30.81
N GLN A 209 -23.59 -35.64 31.30
CA GLN A 209 -24.72 -35.20 30.47
C GLN A 209 -24.20 -34.54 29.19
N SER A 210 -24.75 -34.96 28.06
CA SER A 210 -24.36 -34.53 26.71
C SER A 210 -24.10 -33.02 26.64
N PHE A 211 -22.90 -32.61 26.21
CA PHE A 211 -22.60 -31.21 25.91
C PHE A 211 -22.56 -31.01 24.38
N GLU A 212 -22.98 -29.82 23.94
CA GLU A 212 -22.95 -29.41 22.53
C GLU A 212 -21.68 -28.59 22.28
N LEU A 213 -20.76 -29.12 21.47
CA LEU A 213 -19.61 -28.35 20.98
C LEU A 213 -20.02 -27.64 19.69
N LYS A 214 -20.17 -26.31 19.75
CA LYS A 214 -20.35 -25.50 18.54
C LYS A 214 -18.98 -25.16 17.94
N THR A 215 -18.66 -25.78 16.82
CA THR A 215 -17.48 -25.43 16.02
C THR A 215 -17.90 -24.59 14.84
N THR A 216 -17.49 -23.32 14.83
CA THR A 216 -17.70 -22.43 13.68
C THR A 216 -16.53 -22.57 12.72
N LEU A 217 -16.80 -22.96 11.47
CA LEU A 217 -15.80 -22.95 10.41
C LEU A 217 -15.88 -21.63 9.68
N SER A 218 -14.76 -20.92 9.66
CA SER A 218 -14.56 -19.76 8.83
C SER A 218 -13.78 -20.21 7.61
N LEU A 219 -14.33 -19.95 6.41
CA LEU A 219 -13.52 -19.90 5.20
C LEU A 219 -12.47 -18.83 5.45
N ALA A 220 -11.20 -19.22 5.52
CA ALA A 220 -10.12 -18.25 5.67
C ALA A 220 -10.14 -17.37 4.42
N GLN A 221 -10.67 -16.16 4.54
CA GLN A 221 -10.62 -15.19 3.45
C GLN A 221 -9.16 -15.05 3.04
N SER A 222 -8.89 -15.26 1.75
CA SER A 222 -7.55 -15.00 1.23
C SER A 222 -7.18 -13.54 1.56
N ARG A 223 -5.93 -13.29 1.94
CA ARG A 223 -5.46 -11.91 2.16
C ARG A 223 -5.73 -11.01 0.95
N VAL A 224 -5.79 -11.60 -0.24
CA VAL A 224 -6.12 -10.93 -1.50
C VAL A 224 -7.57 -10.47 -1.53
N THR A 225 -8.55 -11.33 -1.20
CA THR A 225 -9.98 -10.95 -1.23
C THR A 225 -10.31 -9.94 -0.12
N SER A 226 -9.65 -10.04 1.04
CA SER A 226 -9.75 -9.01 2.09
C SER A 226 -9.17 -7.66 1.64
N LEU A 227 -8.01 -7.66 0.97
CA LEU A 227 -7.40 -6.45 0.43
C LEU A 227 -8.27 -5.83 -0.67
N LEU A 228 -8.79 -6.63 -1.59
CA LEU A 228 -9.69 -6.17 -2.66
C LEU A 228 -10.94 -5.50 -2.08
N ARG A 229 -11.57 -6.13 -1.07
CA ARG A 229 -12.71 -5.54 -0.33
C ARG A 229 -12.36 -4.21 0.33
N THR A 230 -11.16 -4.11 0.89
CA THR A 230 -10.69 -2.88 1.53
C THR A 230 -10.42 -1.78 0.50
N LEU A 231 -9.88 -2.15 -0.67
CA LEU A 231 -9.61 -1.21 -1.74
C LEU A 231 -10.89 -0.68 -2.39
N THR A 232 -11.88 -1.54 -2.66
CA THR A 232 -13.11 -1.12 -3.36
C THR A 232 -14.22 -0.65 -2.42
N GLY A 233 -14.17 -1.04 -1.14
CA GLY A 233 -15.28 -0.85 -0.20
C GLY A 233 -16.49 -1.75 -0.45
N GLU A 234 -16.40 -2.68 -1.41
CA GLU A 234 -17.51 -3.54 -1.84
C GLU A 234 -17.20 -5.02 -1.54
N ASP A 235 -18.24 -5.82 -1.29
CA ASP A 235 -18.12 -7.28 -1.13
C ASP A 235 -18.66 -7.98 -2.39
N HIS A 236 -17.75 -8.52 -3.20
CA HIS A 236 -18.08 -9.22 -4.45
C HIS A 236 -17.97 -10.74 -4.36
N GLY A 237 -17.87 -11.28 -3.15
CA GLY A 237 -17.73 -12.71 -2.93
C GLY A 237 -16.45 -13.06 -2.19
N HIS A 238 -16.25 -14.36 -2.02
CA HIS A 238 -15.19 -14.91 -1.18
C HIS A 238 -14.04 -15.52 -1.98
N THR A 239 -14.19 -15.67 -3.30
CA THR A 239 -13.19 -16.27 -4.19
C THR A 239 -12.56 -15.23 -5.11
N ILE A 240 -11.32 -15.45 -5.56
CA ILE A 240 -10.68 -14.56 -6.54
C ILE A 240 -11.42 -14.54 -7.88
N ASN A 241 -12.05 -15.65 -8.27
CA ASN A 241 -12.80 -15.73 -9.52
C ASN A 241 -13.99 -14.76 -9.54
N ASP A 242 -14.73 -14.65 -8.42
CA ASP A 242 -15.84 -13.71 -8.30
C ASP A 242 -15.35 -12.27 -8.53
N TRP A 243 -14.21 -11.93 -7.93
CA TRP A 243 -13.56 -10.63 -8.07
C TRP A 243 -13.04 -10.36 -9.50
N GLN A 244 -12.46 -11.36 -10.17
CA GLN A 244 -12.00 -11.25 -11.56
C GLN A 244 -13.17 -11.03 -12.53
N GLN A 245 -14.29 -11.73 -12.31
CA GLN A 245 -15.51 -11.55 -13.11
C GLN A 245 -16.06 -10.14 -12.95
N TRP A 246 -16.20 -9.65 -11.71
CA TRP A 246 -16.62 -8.28 -11.44
C TRP A 246 -15.69 -7.26 -12.11
N TRP A 247 -14.38 -7.44 -11.98
CA TRP A 247 -13.40 -6.52 -12.55
C TRP A 247 -13.49 -6.45 -14.08
N SER A 248 -13.67 -7.60 -14.72
CA SER A 248 -13.88 -7.69 -16.17
C SER A 248 -15.13 -6.92 -16.61
N GLN A 249 -16.23 -7.05 -15.87
CA GLN A 249 -17.47 -6.30 -16.13
C GLN A 249 -17.27 -4.79 -15.96
N GLN A 250 -16.54 -4.34 -14.94
CA GLN A 250 -16.25 -2.92 -14.72
C GLN A 250 -15.44 -2.30 -15.87
N ARG A 251 -14.44 -3.03 -16.39
CA ARG A 251 -13.66 -2.58 -17.55
C ARG A 251 -14.52 -2.46 -18.82
N GLN A 252 -15.41 -3.43 -19.05
CA GLN A 252 -16.32 -3.41 -20.20
C GLN A 252 -17.30 -2.23 -20.14
N ARG A 253 -17.89 -1.95 -18.97
CA ARG A 253 -18.79 -0.79 -18.77
C ARG A 253 -18.11 0.53 -19.11
N LYS A 254 -16.90 0.77 -18.59
CA LYS A 254 -16.13 1.98 -18.89
C LYS A 254 -15.74 2.11 -20.37
N GLY A 255 -15.40 1.00 -21.04
CA GLY A 255 -15.14 1.01 -22.49
C GLY A 255 -16.38 1.39 -23.32
N SER A 256 -17.54 0.89 -22.92
CA SER A 256 -18.81 1.17 -23.60
C SER A 256 -19.31 2.61 -23.42
N ASP A 257 -19.04 3.25 -22.27
CA ASP A 257 -19.39 4.65 -22.02
C ASP A 257 -18.51 5.64 -22.80
N VAL A 258 -17.24 5.30 -23.03
CA VAL A 258 -16.34 6.08 -23.89
C VAL A 258 -16.76 5.99 -25.36
N GLN A 259 -17.21 4.82 -25.83
CA GLN A 259 -17.77 4.65 -27.18
C GLN A 259 -19.12 5.38 -27.37
N LYS A 260 -20.00 5.38 -26.36
CA LYS A 260 -21.26 6.15 -26.43
C LYS A 260 -21.07 7.66 -26.47
N ARG A 261 -20.02 8.19 -25.81
CA ARG A 261 -19.69 9.62 -25.85
C ARG A 261 -19.07 10.04 -27.18
N THR A 262 -18.20 9.22 -27.76
CA THR A 262 -17.59 9.49 -29.07
C THR A 262 -18.57 9.28 -30.23
N GLY A 263 -19.55 8.36 -30.10
CA GLY A 263 -20.61 8.15 -31.09
C GLY A 263 -21.67 9.27 -31.14
N ARG A 264 -21.85 10.06 -30.07
CA ARG A 264 -22.82 11.17 -30.05
C ARG A 264 -22.31 12.46 -30.69
N ASP A 265 -21.00 12.68 -30.77
CA ASP A 265 -20.42 13.82 -31.49
C ASP A 265 -20.31 13.59 -33.01
N GLY A 266 -20.41 12.34 -33.47
CA GLY A 266 -20.40 12.00 -34.90
C GLY A 266 -21.73 12.18 -35.63
N SER A 267 -22.87 12.20 -34.93
CA SER A 267 -24.21 12.27 -35.56
C SER A 267 -24.82 13.68 -35.66
N ARG A 268 -24.05 14.75 -35.40
CA ARG A 268 -24.53 16.15 -35.55
C ARG A 268 -23.97 16.89 -36.76
N ARG A 269 -23.36 16.16 -37.70
CA ARG A 269 -22.95 16.68 -39.02
C ARG A 269 -23.49 15.78 -40.13
N GLN A 270 -24.81 15.77 -40.29
CA GLN A 270 -25.48 15.55 -41.58
C GLN A 270 -26.67 16.48 -41.64
#